data_AF-A0A558C1X1-F1
#
_entry.id   AF-A0A558C1X1-F1
#
_cell.length_a   1.000
_cell.length_b   1.000
_cell.length_c   1.000
_cell.angle_alpha   90.00
_cell.angle_beta   90.00
_cell.angle_gamma   90.00
#
_symmetry.space_group_name_H-M   'P 1'
#
loop_
_entity.id
_entity.type
_entity.pdbx_description
1 polymer ?
#
loop_
_entity_poly.entity_id
_entity_poly.type
_entity_poly.pdbx_seq_one_letter_code
_entity_poly.pdbx_strand_id
1 'polypeptide(L)'
;MHYSPRRKWPGPVRWVAVLSSGLGLLSCSGSHEPPRMPPQVGHVQVAPTTDVPALLGLSIDTLRQRLGPPQPLPRQFTTSQASALLYTSRGRRDSLLAFRTGGLLMLATYNTQSRRVRDFLLLGHHEDSLMGRAHLRAGAGSYLVMPVFRDSRSFRLLGLRVIPTN
;
A
#
# COMPACT_ATOMS: atom_id res chain seq x y z
N MET A 1 25.07 0.61 -49.92
CA MET A 1 24.60 1.94 -50.37
C MET A 1 23.11 2.07 -50.10
N HIS A 2 22.68 2.80 -49.06
CA HIS A 2 21.46 3.62 -49.09
C HIS A 2 21.35 4.50 -47.83
N TYR A 3 21.65 5.79 -48.07
CA TYR A 3 21.16 7.04 -47.48
C TYR A 3 20.30 7.04 -46.19
N SER A 4 20.73 7.82 -45.18
CA SER A 4 19.90 8.34 -44.09
C SER A 4 18.96 9.46 -44.58
N PRO A 5 18.00 9.92 -43.73
CA PRO A 5 18.27 11.25 -43.18
C PRO A 5 17.87 11.46 -41.70
N ARG A 6 18.69 12.33 -41.09
CA ARG A 6 18.61 12.92 -39.77
C ARG A 6 17.34 13.78 -39.62
N ARG A 7 16.59 13.63 -38.52
CA ARG A 7 15.64 14.66 -38.07
C ARG A 7 16.32 15.59 -37.06
N LYS A 8 16.46 16.84 -37.48
CA LYS A 8 16.92 18.00 -36.70
C LYS A 8 15.87 18.35 -35.64
N TRP A 9 16.29 18.53 -34.40
CA TRP A 9 15.50 19.19 -33.36
C TRP A 9 15.91 20.67 -33.32
N PRO A 10 14.98 21.63 -33.48
CA PRO A 10 15.28 23.04 -33.28
C PRO A 10 15.21 23.38 -31.78
N GLY A 11 16.37 23.75 -31.24
CA GLY A 11 16.64 25.07 -30.62
C GLY A 11 15.91 25.50 -29.34
N PRO A 12 16.61 26.21 -28.42
CA PRO A 12 16.10 26.64 -27.13
C PRO A 12 15.33 27.97 -27.25
N VAL A 13 14.30 28.17 -26.42
CA VAL A 13 13.70 29.50 -26.23
C VAL A 13 14.15 30.06 -24.89
N ARG A 14 14.73 31.25 -24.99
CA ARG A 14 15.54 31.98 -24.03
C ARG A 14 14.66 33.12 -23.47
N TRP A 15 14.63 33.23 -22.14
CA TRP A 15 14.53 34.44 -21.32
C TRP A 15 13.63 35.61 -21.73
N VAL A 16 12.79 36.08 -20.81
CA VAL A 16 12.68 37.51 -20.49
C VAL A 16 12.44 37.67 -18.98
N ALA A 17 13.43 38.23 -18.29
CA ALA A 17 13.27 38.88 -17.00
C ALA A 17 12.68 40.27 -17.24
N VAL A 18 11.65 40.66 -16.48
CA VAL A 18 11.22 42.06 -16.39
C VAL A 18 11.37 42.49 -14.94
N LEU A 19 12.42 43.28 -14.70
CA LEU A 19 12.53 44.18 -13.55
C LEU A 19 11.62 45.39 -13.82
N SER A 20 10.77 45.73 -12.86
CA SER A 20 10.11 47.03 -12.79
C SER A 20 10.24 47.57 -11.38
N SER A 21 11.16 48.52 -11.21
CA SER A 21 11.30 49.36 -10.03
C SER A 21 10.20 50.44 -10.04
N GLY A 22 9.56 50.66 -8.89
CA GLY A 22 8.72 51.82 -8.63
C GLY A 22 8.80 52.21 -7.16
N LEU A 23 9.47 53.33 -6.86
CA LEU A 23 9.43 54.01 -5.56
C LEU A 23 8.14 54.84 -5.45
N GLY A 24 7.46 54.74 -4.31
CA GLY A 24 6.32 55.57 -3.91
C GLY A 24 6.28 55.70 -2.39
N LEU A 25 6.00 56.92 -1.91
CA LEU A 25 6.26 57.47 -0.57
C LEU A 25 5.37 56.95 0.58
N LEU A 26 5.96 56.98 1.79
CA LEU A 26 5.42 57.30 3.12
C LEU A 26 3.91 57.14 3.38
N SER A 27 3.52 56.26 4.34
CA SER A 27 2.54 56.59 5.39
C SER A 27 2.45 55.52 6.49
N CYS A 28 2.51 56.00 7.73
CA CYS A 28 1.92 55.50 8.98
C CYS A 28 2.14 54.04 9.43
N SER A 29 2.94 53.94 10.49
CA SER A 29 2.96 52.84 11.46
C SER A 29 1.55 52.57 11.99
N GLY A 30 0.89 51.56 11.44
CA GLY A 30 -0.25 50.89 12.04
C GLY A 30 0.23 49.52 12.48
N SER A 31 0.35 49.30 13.79
CA SER A 31 0.55 47.98 14.38
C SER A 31 -0.66 47.12 14.04
N HIS A 32 -0.67 46.51 12.86
CA HIS A 32 -1.55 45.41 12.54
C HIS A 32 -0.96 44.20 13.24
N GLU A 33 -1.52 43.86 14.39
CA GLU A 33 -1.43 42.49 14.90
C GLU A 33 -1.88 41.59 13.74
N PRO A 34 -1.04 40.68 13.22
CA PRO A 34 -1.48 39.78 12.18
C PRO A 34 -2.72 39.06 12.72
N PRO A 35 -3.83 38.98 11.96
CA PRO A 35 -4.94 38.16 12.37
C PRO A 35 -4.36 36.78 12.66
N ARG A 36 -4.39 36.38 13.94
CA ARG A 36 -4.10 35.00 14.33
C ARG A 36 -5.13 34.19 13.57
N MET A 37 -4.73 33.68 12.41
CA MET A 37 -5.45 32.60 11.77
C MET A 37 -5.64 31.58 12.89
N PRO A 38 -6.88 31.18 13.22
CA PRO A 38 -7.06 30.05 14.10
C PRO A 38 -6.17 28.94 13.55
N PRO A 39 -5.39 28.23 14.39
CA PRO A 39 -4.58 27.14 13.90
C PRO A 39 -5.50 26.30 13.04
N GLN A 40 -5.18 26.17 11.75
CA GLN A 40 -5.84 25.20 10.91
C GLN A 40 -5.60 23.89 11.63
N VAL A 41 -6.63 23.41 12.32
CA VAL A 41 -6.65 22.08 12.90
C VAL A 41 -6.66 21.20 11.68
N GLY A 42 -5.47 20.94 11.15
CA GLY A 42 -5.26 19.94 10.13
C GLY A 42 -5.74 18.67 10.79
N HIS A 43 -6.96 18.26 10.45
CA HIS A 43 -7.48 16.98 10.86
C HIS A 43 -6.46 15.96 10.36
N VAL A 44 -5.63 15.46 11.27
CA VAL A 44 -4.70 14.38 10.97
C VAL A 44 -5.59 13.21 10.61
N GLN A 45 -5.78 12.99 9.31
CA GLN A 45 -6.52 11.83 8.82
C GLN A 45 -5.68 10.61 9.16
N VAL A 46 -5.99 9.98 10.29
CA VAL A 46 -5.40 8.70 10.64
C VAL A 46 -5.82 7.71 9.57
N ALA A 47 -4.86 7.21 8.81
CA ALA A 47 -5.13 6.19 7.82
C ALA A 47 -5.77 4.99 8.53
N PRO A 48 -6.88 4.43 8.01
CA PRO A 48 -7.50 3.26 8.60
C PRO A 48 -6.46 2.15 8.80
N THR A 49 -6.54 1.45 9.95
CA THR A 49 -5.64 0.34 10.31
C THR A 49 -6.42 -0.92 10.65
N THR A 50 -5.72 -2.05 10.74
CA THR A 50 -6.26 -3.34 11.19
C THR A 50 -5.19 -4.08 11.94
N ASP A 51 -5.54 -4.64 13.10
CA ASP A 51 -4.66 -5.54 13.85
C ASP A 51 -4.65 -6.92 13.19
N VAL A 52 -3.72 -7.13 12.25
CA VAL A 52 -3.56 -8.40 11.54
C VAL A 52 -3.09 -9.54 12.47
N PRO A 53 -2.16 -9.32 13.42
CA PRO A 53 -1.80 -10.33 14.40
C PRO A 53 -3.01 -10.93 15.14
N ALA A 54 -3.99 -10.13 15.53
CA ALA A 54 -5.20 -10.60 16.20
C ALA A 54 -6.15 -11.45 15.32
N LEU A 55 -5.90 -11.51 14.00
CA LEU A 55 -6.66 -12.31 13.05
C LEU A 55 -6.00 -13.66 12.73
N LEU A 56 -4.72 -13.82 13.08
CA LEU A 56 -3.99 -15.06 12.85
C LEU A 56 -4.59 -16.22 13.67
N GLY A 57 -4.67 -17.41 13.08
CA GLY A 57 -5.19 -18.62 13.73
C GLY A 57 -6.72 -18.68 13.86
N LEU A 58 -7.46 -17.62 13.51
CA LEU A 58 -8.92 -17.65 13.45
C LEU A 58 -9.41 -18.64 12.38
N SER A 59 -10.66 -19.08 12.54
CA SER A 59 -11.35 -19.76 11.44
C SER A 59 -11.75 -18.75 10.37
N ILE A 60 -11.89 -19.22 9.13
CA ILE A 60 -12.37 -18.39 8.03
C ILE A 60 -13.78 -17.87 8.27
N ASP A 61 -14.59 -18.59 9.05
CA ASP A 61 -15.95 -18.19 9.40
C ASP A 61 -15.96 -17.04 10.42
N THR A 62 -15.11 -17.11 11.46
CA THR A 62 -14.89 -15.99 12.38
C THR A 62 -14.30 -14.79 11.67
N LEU A 63 -13.41 -15.01 10.70
CA LEU A 63 -12.85 -13.93 9.88
C LEU A 63 -13.96 -13.21 9.08
N ARG A 64 -14.90 -13.96 8.48
CA ARG A 64 -16.07 -13.38 7.77
C ARG A 64 -17.01 -12.63 8.70
N GLN A 65 -17.19 -13.09 9.94
CA GLN A 65 -17.99 -12.38 10.93
C GLN A 65 -17.35 -11.04 11.31
N ARG A 66 -16.02 -11.00 11.46
CA ARG A 66 -15.29 -9.77 11.85
C ARG A 66 -15.08 -8.80 10.69
N LEU A 67 -14.74 -9.30 9.51
CA LEU A 67 -14.31 -8.49 8.36
C LEU A 67 -15.42 -8.31 7.32
N GLY A 68 -16.55 -9.00 7.48
CA GLY A 68 -17.63 -9.01 6.50
C GLY A 68 -17.44 -10.05 5.39
N PRO A 69 -18.29 -10.00 4.35
CA PRO A 69 -18.25 -10.97 3.26
C PRO A 69 -16.94 -10.86 2.47
N PRO A 70 -16.42 -11.97 1.93
CA PRO A 70 -15.28 -11.93 1.03
C PRO A 70 -15.55 -11.07 -0.20
N GLN A 71 -14.52 -10.39 -0.67
CA GLN A 71 -14.56 -9.61 -1.90
C GLN A 71 -14.05 -10.45 -3.08
N PRO A 72 -14.42 -10.08 -4.32
CA PRO A 72 -13.81 -10.66 -5.51
C PRO A 72 -12.30 -10.46 -5.49
N LEU A 73 -11.56 -11.45 -5.99
CA LEU A 73 -10.11 -11.31 -6.15
C LEU A 73 -9.79 -10.19 -7.14
N PRO A 74 -8.78 -9.35 -6.85
CA PRO A 74 -8.37 -8.30 -7.79
C PRO A 74 -7.93 -8.90 -9.11
N ARG A 75 -8.30 -8.26 -10.23
CA ARG A 75 -7.95 -8.75 -11.57
C ARG A 75 -6.45 -8.84 -11.80
N GLN A 76 -5.65 -8.01 -11.12
CA GLN A 76 -4.19 -8.08 -11.20
C GLN A 76 -3.59 -9.35 -10.55
N PHE A 77 -4.37 -10.06 -9.73
CA PHE A 77 -4.03 -11.39 -9.25
C PHE A 77 -4.51 -12.41 -10.28
N THR A 78 -3.64 -12.67 -11.25
CA THR A 78 -3.83 -13.77 -12.19
C THR A 78 -3.86 -15.09 -11.41
N THR A 79 -4.62 -16.07 -11.91
CA THR A 79 -4.75 -17.39 -11.28
C THR A 79 -3.38 -18.00 -10.96
N SER A 80 -2.36 -17.79 -11.80
CA SER A 80 -1.00 -18.29 -11.57
C SER A 80 -0.30 -17.65 -10.37
N GLN A 81 -0.45 -16.35 -10.11
CA GLN A 81 0.13 -15.67 -8.94
C GLN A 81 -0.58 -16.08 -7.65
N ALA A 82 -1.91 -16.19 -7.69
CA ALA A 82 -2.69 -16.74 -6.59
C ALA A 82 -2.30 -18.21 -6.33
N SER A 83 -2.12 -19.01 -7.39
CA SER A 83 -1.66 -20.40 -7.29
C SER A 83 -0.23 -20.52 -6.77
N ALA A 84 0.70 -19.61 -7.10
CA ALA A 84 2.06 -19.64 -6.56
C ALA A 84 2.08 -19.42 -5.03
N LEU A 85 1.20 -18.54 -4.53
CA LEU A 85 0.99 -18.35 -3.08
C LEU A 85 0.45 -19.63 -2.43
N LEU A 86 -0.52 -20.28 -3.07
CA LEU A 86 -1.06 -21.57 -2.64
C LEU A 86 -0.04 -22.72 -2.78
N TYR A 87 0.86 -22.69 -3.77
CA TYR A 87 1.82 -23.77 -4.07
C TYR A 87 2.86 -23.96 -2.96
N THR A 88 3.12 -22.93 -2.15
CA THR A 88 3.97 -23.08 -0.96
C THR A 88 3.36 -23.98 0.11
N SER A 89 2.07 -24.35 0.00
CA SER A 89 1.39 -25.28 0.91
C SER A 89 1.30 -26.73 0.38
N ARG A 90 2.13 -27.08 -0.62
CA ARG A 90 2.25 -28.40 -1.30
C ARG A 90 1.60 -29.56 -0.54
N GLY A 91 0.48 -30.04 -1.08
CA GLY A 91 -0.23 -31.24 -0.62
C GLY A 91 -1.47 -30.98 0.24
N ARG A 92 -1.77 -29.72 0.60
CA ARG A 92 -2.94 -29.37 1.43
C ARG A 92 -4.09 -28.81 0.60
N ARG A 93 -5.33 -29.20 0.95
CA ARG A 93 -6.56 -28.66 0.36
C ARG A 93 -6.81 -27.24 0.86
N ASP A 94 -6.06 -26.29 0.35
CA ASP A 94 -6.16 -24.90 0.75
C ASP A 94 -6.97 -24.10 -0.27
N SER A 95 -7.60 -23.04 0.22
CA SER A 95 -8.40 -22.10 -0.57
C SER A 95 -8.08 -20.69 -0.12
N LEU A 96 -8.53 -19.70 -0.90
CA LEU A 96 -8.16 -18.31 -0.72
C LEU A 96 -9.41 -17.43 -0.78
N LEU A 97 -9.50 -16.47 0.14
CA LEU A 97 -10.53 -15.43 0.15
C LEU A 97 -9.88 -14.06 0.26
N ALA A 98 -10.48 -13.05 -0.37
CA ALA A 98 -10.04 -11.66 -0.25
C ALA A 98 -10.94 -10.89 0.70
N PHE A 99 -10.35 -10.02 1.52
CA PHE A 99 -11.05 -9.11 2.42
C PHE A 99 -10.47 -7.71 2.29
N ARG A 100 -11.31 -6.70 2.54
CA ARG A 100 -10.86 -5.31 2.64
C ARG A 100 -11.18 -4.80 4.04
N THR A 101 -10.15 -4.43 4.78
CA THR A 101 -10.27 -3.98 6.18
C THR A 101 -9.16 -2.99 6.50
N GLY A 102 -9.44 -1.96 7.29
CA GLY A 102 -8.43 -0.94 7.62
C GLY A 102 -7.81 -0.33 6.36
N GLY A 103 -8.59 -0.23 5.27
CA GLY A 103 -8.13 0.15 3.93
C GLY A 103 -6.96 -0.68 3.35
N LEU A 104 -6.66 -1.82 3.94
CA LEU A 104 -5.79 -2.85 3.39
C LEU A 104 -6.63 -3.81 2.57
N LEU A 105 -6.01 -4.37 1.54
CA LEU A 105 -6.56 -5.50 0.81
C LEU A 105 -5.75 -6.73 1.22
N MET A 106 -6.43 -7.69 1.81
CA MET A 106 -5.84 -8.86 2.44
C MET A 106 -6.36 -10.11 1.74
N LEU A 107 -5.45 -11.01 1.36
CA LEU A 107 -5.79 -12.36 0.93
C LEU A 107 -5.55 -13.30 2.10
N ALA A 108 -6.54 -14.10 2.47
CA ALA A 108 -6.44 -15.11 3.51
C ALA A 108 -6.36 -16.48 2.86
N THR A 109 -5.23 -17.17 3.05
CA THR A 109 -5.10 -18.59 2.72
C THR A 109 -5.63 -19.40 3.90
N TYR A 110 -6.49 -20.38 3.66
CA TYR A 110 -7.06 -21.21 4.71
C TYR A 110 -7.20 -22.66 4.27
N ASN A 111 -7.16 -23.57 5.24
CA ASN A 111 -7.39 -24.98 4.99
C ASN A 111 -8.90 -25.25 4.86
N THR A 112 -9.32 -25.87 3.75
CA THR A 112 -10.75 -26.11 3.48
C THR A 112 -11.39 -27.13 4.42
N GLN A 113 -10.61 -28.10 4.92
CA GLN A 113 -11.11 -29.13 5.84
C GLN A 113 -11.23 -28.60 7.27
N SER A 114 -10.16 -28.00 7.80
CA SER A 114 -10.15 -27.50 9.18
C SER A 114 -10.76 -26.10 9.33
N ARG A 115 -11.07 -25.42 8.21
CA ARG A 115 -11.57 -24.04 8.15
C ARG A 115 -10.63 -23.01 8.82
N ARG A 116 -9.38 -23.36 9.12
CA ARG A 116 -8.41 -22.48 9.80
C ARG A 116 -7.59 -21.67 8.82
N VAL A 117 -7.45 -20.39 9.09
CA VAL A 117 -6.54 -19.50 8.35
C VAL A 117 -5.10 -19.93 8.59
N ARG A 118 -4.30 -19.94 7.52
CA ARG A 118 -2.91 -20.38 7.51
C ARG A 118 -1.95 -19.22 7.36
N ASP A 119 -2.26 -18.27 6.49
CA ASP A 119 -1.47 -17.07 6.32
C ASP A 119 -2.33 -15.96 5.72
N PHE A 120 -1.79 -14.75 5.81
CA PHE A 120 -2.32 -13.59 5.11
C PHE A 120 -1.30 -13.06 4.12
N LEU A 121 -1.77 -12.55 2.98
CA LEU A 121 -1.01 -11.68 2.11
C LEU A 121 -1.66 -10.30 2.09
N LEU A 122 -0.95 -9.30 2.59
CA LEU A 122 -1.34 -7.90 2.57
C LEU A 122 -0.84 -7.25 1.31
N LEU A 123 -1.75 -6.77 0.45
CA LEU A 123 -1.40 -6.21 -0.84
C LEU A 123 -1.06 -4.73 -0.74
N GLY A 124 0.08 -4.37 -1.34
CA GLY A 124 0.56 -3.00 -1.41
C GLY A 124 2.01 -2.93 -1.87
N HIS A 125 2.45 -1.71 -2.18
CA HIS A 125 3.76 -1.48 -2.80
C HIS A 125 4.78 -0.84 -1.84
N HIS A 126 4.37 -0.49 -0.62
CA HIS A 126 5.20 0.16 0.38
C HIS A 126 5.17 -0.65 1.67
N GLU A 127 6.30 -1.25 2.02
CA GLU A 127 6.45 -2.13 3.19
C GLU A 127 6.08 -1.42 4.49
N ASP A 128 6.67 -0.25 4.77
CA ASP A 128 6.43 0.49 6.02
C ASP A 128 4.95 0.86 6.21
N SER A 129 4.27 1.22 5.12
CA SER A 129 2.83 1.53 5.16
C SER A 129 2.01 0.28 5.48
N LEU A 130 2.36 -0.86 4.90
CA LEU A 130 1.70 -2.14 5.19
C LEU A 130 1.96 -2.56 6.63
N MET A 131 3.21 -2.49 7.10
CA MET A 131 3.59 -2.81 8.48
C MET A 131 2.82 -1.95 9.49
N GLY A 132 2.84 -0.63 9.30
CA GLY A 132 2.18 0.32 10.19
C GLY A 132 0.66 0.16 10.21
N ARG A 133 0.02 0.02 9.05
CA ARG A 133 -1.45 -0.12 8.97
C ARG A 133 -1.96 -1.49 9.41
N ALA A 134 -1.11 -2.51 9.36
CA ALA A 134 -1.44 -3.86 9.79
C ALA A 134 -1.03 -4.16 11.25
N HIS A 135 -0.45 -3.16 11.95
CA HIS A 135 0.12 -3.30 13.29
C HIS A 135 1.17 -4.42 13.39
N LEU A 136 1.95 -4.63 12.33
CA LEU A 136 2.97 -5.67 12.26
C LEU A 136 4.31 -5.19 12.83
N ARG A 137 5.11 -6.14 13.32
CA ARG A 137 6.48 -5.92 13.82
C ARG A 137 7.42 -6.94 13.20
N ALA A 138 8.60 -6.50 12.72
CA ALA A 138 9.55 -7.34 12.00
C ALA A 138 10.21 -8.45 12.84
N GLY A 139 10.08 -8.40 14.18
CA GLY A 139 10.66 -9.38 15.10
C GLY A 139 9.63 -9.96 16.09
N ALA A 140 8.37 -10.09 15.67
CA ALA A 140 7.37 -10.73 16.52
C ALA A 140 7.65 -12.23 16.67
N GLY A 141 7.47 -12.77 17.88
CA GLY A 141 7.69 -14.20 18.15
C GLY A 141 6.52 -15.11 17.74
N SER A 142 5.37 -14.55 17.35
CA SER A 142 4.15 -15.30 17.01
C SER A 142 3.85 -15.36 15.52
N TYR A 143 4.63 -14.66 14.70
CA TYR A 143 4.49 -14.67 13.24
C TYR A 143 5.77 -14.21 12.53
N LEU A 144 5.94 -14.66 11.29
CA LEU A 144 6.93 -14.19 10.34
C LEU A 144 6.27 -13.25 9.34
N VAL A 145 6.96 -12.15 9.03
CA VAL A 145 6.60 -11.26 7.92
C VAL A 145 7.61 -11.46 6.80
N MET A 146 7.14 -11.74 5.59
CA MET A 146 7.98 -11.93 4.42
C MET A 146 7.52 -11.04 3.27
N PRO A 147 8.40 -10.27 2.64
CA PRO A 147 8.05 -9.53 1.44
C PRO A 147 7.77 -10.50 0.30
N VAL A 148 6.68 -10.25 -0.43
CA VAL A 148 6.31 -10.97 -1.65
C VAL A 148 6.51 -10.03 -2.81
N PHE A 149 7.27 -10.47 -3.81
CA PHE A 149 7.55 -9.69 -5.01
C PHE A 149 6.76 -10.24 -6.20
N ARG A 150 6.49 -9.38 -7.19
CA ARG A 150 5.91 -9.83 -8.46
C ARG A 150 6.95 -10.65 -9.21
N ASP A 151 6.55 -11.82 -9.69
CA ASP A 151 7.34 -12.53 -10.69
C ASP A 151 7.43 -11.70 -11.97
N SER A 152 8.57 -11.82 -12.66
CA SER A 152 9.01 -11.11 -13.87
C SER A 152 9.67 -9.74 -13.64
N ARG A 153 11.00 -9.76 -13.81
CA ARG A 153 11.91 -8.66 -14.24
C ARG A 153 12.00 -7.39 -13.41
N SER A 154 11.15 -7.17 -12.41
CA SER A 154 11.00 -5.86 -11.78
C SER A 154 11.20 -5.80 -10.27
N PHE A 155 11.38 -6.93 -9.56
CA PHE A 155 11.57 -6.98 -8.09
C PHE A 155 10.64 -6.04 -7.30
N ARG A 156 9.45 -5.75 -7.85
CA ARG A 156 8.50 -4.82 -7.24
C ARG A 156 7.73 -5.53 -6.15
N LEU A 157 7.66 -4.90 -4.98
CA LEU A 157 6.87 -5.39 -3.87
C LEU A 157 5.40 -5.53 -4.30
N LEU A 158 4.89 -6.75 -4.16
CA LEU A 158 3.47 -7.10 -4.32
C LEU A 158 2.73 -6.91 -3.00
N GLY A 159 3.39 -7.24 -1.89
CA GLY A 159 2.80 -7.18 -0.57
C GLY A 159 3.65 -7.84 0.50
N LEU A 160 3.08 -7.98 1.69
CA LEU A 160 3.68 -8.66 2.83
C LEU A 160 2.89 -9.91 3.17
N ARG A 161 3.56 -11.06 3.19
CA ARG A 161 2.99 -12.30 3.70
C ARG A 161 3.22 -12.40 5.19
N VAL A 162 2.19 -12.73 5.95
CA VAL A 162 2.21 -12.91 7.40
C VAL A 162 1.86 -14.35 7.70
N ILE A 163 2.81 -15.08 8.29
CA ILE A 163 2.69 -16.51 8.57
C ILE A 163 2.81 -16.73 10.08
N PRO A 164 1.84 -17.37 10.75
CA PRO A 164 1.96 -17.73 12.15
C PRO A 164 3.08 -18.75 12.35
N THR A 165 3.84 -18.64 13.45
CA THR A 165 4.97 -19.51 13.78
C THR A 165 4.63 -20.64 14.76
N ASN A 166 3.36 -20.74 15.12
CA ASN A 166 2.87 -21.56 16.23
C ASN A 166 2.21 -22.86 15.74
#